data_AF-A0A0F7C1P0-F1
#
_entry.id   AF-A0A0F7C1P0-F1
#
_cell.length_a   1.000
_cell.length_b   1.000
_cell.length_c   1.000
_cell.angle_alpha   90.00
_cell.angle_beta   90.00
_cell.angle_gamma   90.00
#
_symmetry.space_group_name_H-M   'P 1'
#
loop_
_entity.id
_entity.type
_entity.pdbx_description
1 polymer ?
#
loop_
_entity_poly.entity_id
_entity_poly.type
_entity_poly.pdbx_seq_one_letter_code
_entity_poly.pdbx_strand_id
1 'polypeptide(L)'
;MALITESDLRKHFKNQEAKDSKIYEVKKGVILTPSAKSFLTDHQIELRYYDENATQQHNAPVPPTEISNKPSIRYETIYGGYLESKPEHMTHLYGNLLVYKDHPRIIFRGKLDSLEAKILEAQITGVKAGLPKLAVDLEEVLLFVRNIVRCEVLGERLTNIQLLDMTSDEIREQSHHPKKYFGLDHFKPSYEMGEMVIALNSLRTFTRETELLAYQAFKQEHGSVEREDIIQALNRLSSLFWILMFRVRLDKYKA
;
A
#
# COMPACT_ATOMS: atom_id res chain seq x y z
N MET A 1 22.36 24.64 -52.51
CA MET A 1 21.21 23.72 -52.33
C MET A 1 21.66 22.36 -52.83
N ALA A 2 21.72 21.35 -51.95
CA ALA A 2 22.15 20.01 -52.33
C ALA A 2 20.92 19.13 -52.57
N LEU A 3 20.97 18.32 -53.63
CA LEU A 3 19.96 17.32 -53.99
C LEU A 3 20.59 15.93 -53.78
N ILE A 4 19.96 15.08 -52.98
CA ILE A 4 20.41 13.70 -52.77
C ILE A 4 19.52 12.77 -53.59
N THR A 5 20.14 11.97 -54.46
CA THR A 5 19.48 10.97 -55.29
C THR A 5 19.72 9.56 -54.77
N GLU A 6 18.88 8.60 -55.17
CA GLU A 6 19.04 7.19 -54.81
C GLU A 6 20.41 6.61 -55.20
N SER A 7 20.98 7.09 -56.31
CA SER A 7 22.30 6.66 -56.78
C SER A 7 23.43 7.06 -55.82
N ASP A 8 23.26 8.18 -55.11
CA ASP A 8 24.24 8.68 -54.14
C ASP A 8 24.15 7.88 -52.83
N LEU A 9 22.93 7.54 -52.39
CA LEU A 9 22.71 6.66 -51.24
C LEU A 9 23.27 5.24 -51.49
N ARG A 10 23.03 4.68 -52.68
CA ARG A 10 23.58 3.36 -53.05
C ARG A 10 25.11 3.34 -53.04
N LYS A 11 25.79 4.43 -53.42
CA LYS A 11 27.26 4.53 -53.32
C LYS A 11 27.74 4.68 -51.88
N HIS A 12 27.03 5.48 -51.08
CA HIS A 12 27.35 5.70 -49.66
C HIS A 12 27.29 4.40 -48.85
N PHE A 13 26.24 3.59 -49.04
CA PHE A 13 26.07 2.31 -48.35
C PHE A 13 26.86 1.14 -48.98
N LYS A 14 27.41 1.30 -50.20
CA LYS A 14 28.28 0.29 -50.83
C LYS A 14 29.75 0.41 -50.39
N ASN A 15 30.19 1.61 -50.02
CA ASN A 15 31.56 1.85 -49.53
C ASN A 15 31.69 1.67 -48.02
N GLN A 16 30.59 1.62 -47.28
CA GLN A 16 30.58 1.26 -45.86
C GLN A 16 30.40 -0.25 -45.72
N GLU A 17 31.50 -0.99 -45.67
CA GLU A 17 31.51 -2.36 -45.13
C GLU A 17 31.18 -2.32 -43.63
N ALA A 18 29.89 -2.31 -43.29
CA ALA A 18 29.35 -2.86 -42.04
C ALA A 18 27.82 -2.65 -42.02
N LYS A 19 27.10 -3.77 -42.19
CA LYS A 19 25.76 -3.98 -41.64
C LYS A 19 25.77 -3.50 -40.19
N ASP A 20 25.16 -2.35 -39.90
CA ASP A 20 24.58 -1.96 -38.59
C ASP A 20 24.37 -0.45 -38.42
N SER A 21 24.77 0.39 -39.38
CA SER A 21 24.41 1.82 -39.34
C SER A 21 22.99 2.04 -39.87
N LYS A 22 21.99 1.88 -38.99
CA LYS A 22 20.56 2.14 -39.26
C LYS A 22 20.17 3.62 -39.25
N ILE A 23 21.12 4.55 -39.24
CA ILE A 23 20.83 6.00 -39.16
C ILE A 23 21.61 6.74 -40.24
N TYR A 24 20.92 7.55 -41.04
CA TYR A 24 21.53 8.42 -42.06
C TYR A 24 21.25 9.88 -41.72
N GLU A 25 22.31 10.62 -41.41
CA GLU A 25 22.22 12.01 -40.95
C GLU A 25 22.37 12.99 -42.11
N VAL A 26 21.42 13.91 -42.28
CA VAL A 26 21.37 14.87 -43.39
C VAL A 26 21.21 16.29 -42.88
N LYS A 27 21.94 17.24 -43.47
CA LYS A 27 21.81 18.66 -43.10
C LYS A 27 20.39 19.18 -43.38
N LYS A 28 19.84 19.96 -42.45
CA LYS A 28 18.52 20.60 -42.62
C LYS A 28 18.55 21.57 -43.82
N GLY A 29 17.69 21.33 -44.81
CA GLY A 29 17.62 22.11 -46.06
C GLY A 29 18.06 21.37 -47.33
N VAL A 30 18.44 20.09 -47.22
CA VAL A 30 18.72 19.22 -48.36
C VAL A 30 17.45 18.53 -48.83
N ILE A 31 17.17 18.54 -50.14
CA ILE A 31 15.97 17.91 -50.72
C ILE A 31 16.35 16.49 -51.17
N LEU A 32 15.64 15.49 -50.65
CA LEU A 32 15.73 14.10 -51.12
C LEU A 32 14.72 13.85 -52.24
N THR A 33 15.14 13.19 -53.32
CA THR A 33 14.20 12.75 -54.35
C THR A 33 13.25 11.67 -53.81
N PRO A 34 12.05 11.50 -54.39
CA PRO A 34 11.10 10.46 -53.96
C PRO A 34 11.72 9.05 -53.93
N SER A 35 12.56 8.73 -54.92
CA SER A 35 13.29 7.46 -54.99
C SER A 35 14.37 7.28 -53.91
N ALA A 36 14.95 8.37 -53.40
CA ALA A 36 15.89 8.33 -52.28
C ALA A 36 15.16 8.05 -50.94
N LYS A 37 13.94 8.57 -50.77
CA LYS A 37 13.11 8.28 -49.60
C LYS A 37 12.58 6.84 -49.58
N SER A 38 12.22 6.29 -50.75
CA SER A 38 11.79 4.88 -50.83
C SER A 38 12.94 3.95 -50.47
N PHE A 39 14.16 4.23 -50.96
CA PHE A 39 15.34 3.42 -50.64
C PHE A 39 15.67 3.36 -49.13
N LEU A 40 15.56 4.47 -48.41
CA LEU A 40 15.78 4.50 -46.95
C LEU A 40 14.70 3.72 -46.18
N THR A 41 13.46 3.79 -46.65
CA THR A 41 12.33 3.04 -46.07
C THR A 41 12.50 1.54 -46.29
N ASP A 42 12.84 1.12 -47.51
CA ASP A 42 13.00 -0.30 -47.90
C ASP A 42 14.16 -0.97 -47.15
N HIS A 43 15.18 -0.20 -46.76
CA HIS A 43 16.35 -0.68 -46.02
C HIS A 43 16.32 -0.39 -44.50
N GLN A 44 15.19 0.09 -43.95
CA GLN A 44 15.00 0.42 -42.52
C GLN A 44 16.06 1.37 -41.94
N ILE A 45 16.41 2.42 -42.68
CA ILE A 45 17.39 3.43 -42.28
C ILE A 45 16.65 4.69 -41.81
N GLU A 46 16.86 5.08 -40.56
CA GLU A 46 16.25 6.24 -39.93
C GLU A 46 16.96 7.54 -40.35
N LEU A 47 16.21 8.50 -40.88
CA LEU A 47 16.74 9.77 -41.37
C LEU A 47 16.73 10.81 -40.24
N ARG A 48 17.90 11.30 -39.83
CA ARG A 48 18.01 12.35 -38.81
C ARG A 48 18.56 13.64 -39.41
N TYR A 49 17.92 14.77 -39.11
CA TYR A 49 18.42 16.07 -39.56
C TYR A 49 19.28 16.74 -38.50
N TYR A 50 20.48 17.22 -38.86
CA TYR A 50 21.32 18.02 -37.97
C TYR A 50 21.44 19.47 -38.45
N ASP A 51 21.51 20.39 -37.49
CA ASP A 51 21.70 21.83 -37.68
C ASP A 51 23.14 22.20 -37.23
N GLU A 52 23.95 22.78 -38.12
CA GLU A 52 25.35 23.16 -37.81
C GLU A 52 25.50 24.49 -37.03
N ASN A 53 24.41 25.16 -36.65
CA ASN A 53 24.48 26.51 -36.08
C ASN A 53 24.03 26.59 -34.61
N ALA A 54 24.67 25.82 -33.73
CA ALA A 54 24.61 26.07 -32.29
C ALA A 54 25.85 25.51 -31.57
N THR A 55 27.04 26.05 -31.85
CA THR A 55 28.20 25.86 -30.96
C THR A 55 29.27 26.91 -31.20
N GLN A 56 29.20 28.06 -30.53
CA GLN A 56 30.39 28.73 -29.97
C GLN A 56 29.95 29.57 -28.76
N GLN A 57 30.31 29.08 -27.56
CA GLN A 57 30.56 29.78 -26.30
C GLN A 57 29.98 28.99 -25.11
N HIS A 58 30.80 28.09 -24.55
CA HIS A 58 31.36 28.26 -23.19
C HIS A 58 32.10 27.00 -22.76
N ASN A 59 33.42 27.17 -22.57
CA ASN A 59 34.24 26.32 -21.75
C ASN A 59 33.81 26.49 -20.28
N ALA A 60 33.04 25.53 -19.76
CA ALA A 60 33.03 25.18 -18.35
C ALA A 60 32.64 23.69 -18.26
N PRO A 61 33.33 22.86 -17.46
CA PRO A 61 33.05 21.43 -17.39
C PRO A 61 31.70 21.20 -16.71
N VAL A 62 30.67 20.89 -17.48
CA VAL A 62 29.39 20.40 -16.99
C VAL A 62 29.51 18.87 -16.87
N PRO A 63 29.03 18.23 -15.79
CA PRO A 63 29.33 16.84 -15.44
C PRO A 63 28.87 15.87 -16.54
N PRO A 64 29.36 14.61 -16.53
CA PRO A 64 28.84 13.59 -17.43
C PRO A 64 27.33 13.59 -17.30
N THR A 65 26.61 13.80 -18.39
CA THR A 65 25.18 13.55 -18.46
C THR A 65 25.04 12.08 -18.14
N GLU A 66 24.77 11.78 -16.87
CA GLU A 66 24.33 10.48 -16.43
C GLU A 66 23.19 10.14 -17.38
N ILE A 67 23.43 9.13 -18.23
CA ILE A 67 22.35 8.30 -18.74
C ILE A 67 21.71 7.78 -17.47
N SER A 68 20.71 8.52 -17.00
CA SER A 68 19.87 8.12 -15.91
C SER A 68 19.05 6.96 -16.45
N ASN A 69 19.67 5.78 -16.47
CA ASN A 69 18.98 4.51 -16.36
C ASN A 69 18.35 4.45 -14.95
N LYS A 70 17.54 5.46 -14.60
CA LYS A 70 16.52 5.26 -13.57
C LYS A 70 15.54 4.30 -14.22
N PRO A 71 15.30 3.11 -13.64
CA PRO A 71 14.18 2.32 -14.08
C PRO A 71 12.95 3.22 -13.98
N SER A 72 12.29 3.49 -15.11
CA SER A 72 10.98 4.15 -15.11
C SER A 72 10.08 3.24 -14.29
N ILE A 73 9.86 3.58 -13.02
CA ILE A 73 8.97 2.83 -12.14
C ILE A 73 7.56 3.07 -12.69
N ARG A 74 7.09 2.12 -13.50
CA ARG A 74 5.73 2.14 -14.03
C ARG A 74 4.79 1.64 -12.94
N TYR A 75 3.93 2.54 -12.48
CA TYR A 75 2.83 2.20 -11.60
C TYR A 75 1.70 1.59 -12.40
N GLU A 76 1.12 0.51 -11.90
CA GLU A 76 -0.07 -0.10 -12.49
C GLU A 76 -1.31 0.48 -11.81
N THR A 77 -2.37 0.66 -12.57
CA THR A 77 -3.69 1.02 -12.04
C THR A 77 -4.61 -0.18 -12.09
N ILE A 78 -5.57 -0.29 -11.17
CA ILE A 78 -6.57 -1.37 -11.17
C ILE A 78 -7.40 -1.46 -12.48
N TYR A 79 -7.38 -0.40 -13.30
CA TYR A 79 -8.07 -0.33 -14.59
C TYR A 79 -7.20 -0.77 -15.78
N GLY A 80 -6.00 -1.30 -15.54
CA GLY A 80 -5.10 -1.82 -16.58
C GLY A 80 -4.23 -0.76 -17.28
N GLY A 81 -4.16 0.46 -16.74
CA GLY A 81 -3.29 1.54 -17.23
C GLY A 81 -1.97 1.64 -16.46
N TYR A 82 -0.93 2.18 -17.09
CA TYR A 82 0.35 2.48 -16.46
C TYR A 82 0.56 3.99 -16.29
N LEU A 83 1.12 4.39 -15.14
CA LEU A 83 1.49 5.77 -14.84
C LEU A 83 2.99 5.88 -14.59
N GLU A 84 3.61 6.94 -15.11
CA GLU A 84 5.04 7.24 -14.88
C GLU A 84 5.29 7.94 -13.54
N SER A 85 4.26 8.57 -12.97
CA SER A 85 4.31 9.26 -11.69
C SER A 85 3.06 8.97 -10.87
N LYS A 86 3.20 8.88 -9.54
CA LYS A 86 2.06 8.69 -8.62
C LYS A 86 1.30 10.01 -8.40
N PRO A 87 0.05 10.15 -8.84
CA PRO A 87 -0.76 11.32 -8.52
C PRO A 87 -1.13 11.37 -7.03
N GLU A 88 -1.32 12.58 -6.47
CA GLU A 88 -1.59 12.74 -5.03
C GLU A 88 -2.94 12.16 -4.58
N HIS A 89 -3.93 12.09 -5.46
CA HIS A 89 -5.23 11.47 -5.16
C HIS A 89 -5.18 9.93 -5.18
N MET A 90 -4.02 9.33 -5.49
CA MET A 90 -3.79 7.89 -5.52
C MET A 90 -2.77 7.45 -4.47
N THR A 91 -2.87 6.19 -4.07
CA THR A 91 -1.93 5.55 -3.15
C THR A 91 -1.71 4.09 -3.52
N HIS A 92 -0.65 3.49 -2.98
CA HIS A 92 -0.33 2.09 -3.23
C HIS A 92 -1.31 1.18 -2.49
N LEU A 93 -1.90 0.25 -3.23
CA LEU A 93 -2.61 -0.87 -2.64
C LEU A 93 -1.62 -1.99 -2.30
N TYR A 94 -0.85 -2.45 -3.29
CA TYR A 94 0.20 -3.47 -3.18
C TYR A 94 1.34 -3.15 -4.14
N GLY A 95 2.59 -3.25 -3.71
CA GLY A 95 3.74 -3.04 -4.61
C GLY A 95 3.63 -1.75 -5.43
N ASN A 96 3.55 -1.88 -6.76
CA ASN A 96 3.38 -0.79 -7.73
C ASN A 96 1.92 -0.53 -8.15
N LEU A 97 0.94 -1.26 -7.60
CA LEU A 97 -0.48 -1.09 -7.90
C LEU A 97 -1.06 0.11 -7.16
N LEU A 98 -1.59 1.07 -7.91
CA LEU A 98 -2.22 2.28 -7.41
C LEU A 98 -3.75 2.20 -7.44
N VAL A 99 -4.34 2.72 -6.38
CA VAL A 99 -5.79 2.93 -6.23
C VAL A 99 -6.06 4.35 -5.77
N TYR A 100 -7.28 4.82 -5.99
CA TYR A 100 -7.74 6.07 -5.39
C TYR A 100 -7.80 5.98 -3.87
N LYS A 101 -7.65 7.12 -3.18
CA LYS A 101 -7.66 7.19 -1.72
C LYS A 101 -9.00 6.82 -1.06
N ASP A 102 -10.10 6.84 -1.82
CA ASP A 102 -11.43 6.40 -1.38
C ASP A 102 -11.65 4.88 -1.52
N HIS A 103 -10.64 4.15 -2.00
CA HIS A 103 -10.71 2.70 -2.11
C HIS A 103 -10.98 2.06 -0.72
N PRO A 104 -11.93 1.11 -0.59
CA PRO A 104 -12.35 0.54 0.70
C PRO A 104 -11.20 0.01 1.57
N ARG A 105 -10.21 -0.65 0.98
CA ARG A 105 -9.02 -1.13 1.69
C ARG A 105 -8.16 0.00 2.28
N ILE A 106 -8.07 1.15 1.61
CA ILE A 106 -7.31 2.31 2.10
C ILE A 106 -8.03 2.95 3.29
N ILE A 107 -9.37 3.07 3.20
CA ILE A 107 -10.20 3.52 4.32
C ILE A 107 -10.05 2.58 5.52
N PHE A 108 -10.08 1.27 5.28
CA PHE A 108 -9.88 0.26 6.31
C PHE A 108 -8.50 0.37 6.98
N ARG A 109 -7.41 0.51 6.20
CA ARG A 109 -6.05 0.74 6.74
C ARG A 109 -5.99 1.98 7.62
N GLY A 110 -6.57 3.10 7.20
CA GLY A 110 -6.62 4.31 8.02
C GLY A 110 -7.40 4.12 9.34
N LYS A 111 -8.41 3.24 9.35
CA LYS A 111 -9.12 2.88 10.59
C LYS A 111 -8.27 2.00 11.51
N LEU A 112 -7.48 1.06 10.96
CA LEU A 112 -6.52 0.27 11.74
C LEU A 112 -5.48 1.19 12.40
N ASP A 113 -4.93 2.17 11.67
CA ASP A 113 -4.00 3.16 12.22
C ASP A 113 -4.63 3.93 13.40
N SER A 114 -5.91 4.30 13.25
CA SER A 114 -6.66 4.96 14.32
C SER A 114 -6.91 4.04 15.52
N LEU A 115 -7.10 2.73 15.29
CA LEU A 115 -7.27 1.74 16.35
C LEU A 115 -5.96 1.57 17.13
N GLU A 116 -4.81 1.51 16.44
CA GLU A 116 -3.49 1.48 17.09
C GLU A 116 -3.29 2.70 18.01
N ALA A 117 -3.56 3.91 17.50
CA ALA A 117 -3.47 5.13 18.29
C ALA A 117 -4.37 5.08 19.55
N LYS A 118 -5.59 4.56 19.39
CA LYS A 118 -6.54 4.44 20.50
C LYS A 118 -6.12 3.41 21.55
N ILE A 119 -5.42 2.34 21.14
CA ILE A 119 -4.84 1.36 22.07
C ILE A 119 -3.73 2.02 22.90
N LEU A 120 -2.87 2.82 22.28
CA LEU A 120 -1.83 3.59 22.98
C LEU A 120 -2.43 4.56 24.02
N GLU A 121 -3.53 5.26 23.67
CA GLU A 121 -4.26 6.11 24.63
C GLU A 121 -4.75 5.29 25.84
N ALA A 122 -5.33 4.11 25.60
CA ALA A 122 -5.82 3.25 26.67
C ALA A 122 -4.70 2.67 27.55
N GLN A 123 -3.52 2.40 26.99
CA GLN A 123 -2.34 2.01 27.79
C GLN A 123 -1.97 3.12 28.77
N ILE A 124 -1.93 4.37 28.33
CA ILE A 124 -1.67 5.53 29.20
C ILE A 124 -2.75 5.65 30.28
N THR A 125 -4.03 5.48 29.94
CA THR A 125 -5.13 5.43 30.92
C THR A 125 -4.91 4.31 31.95
N GLY A 126 -4.51 3.12 31.51
CA GLY A 126 -4.22 1.99 32.39
C GLY A 126 -3.07 2.28 33.37
N VAL A 127 -1.96 2.84 32.88
CA VAL A 127 -0.83 3.24 33.74
C VAL A 127 -1.23 4.30 34.75
N LYS A 128 -1.96 5.35 34.32
CA LYS A 128 -2.45 6.41 35.21
C LYS A 128 -3.42 5.89 36.27
N ALA A 129 -4.20 4.86 35.93
CA ALA A 129 -5.12 4.20 36.86
C ALA A 129 -4.43 3.19 37.81
N GLY A 130 -3.09 3.07 37.76
CA GLY A 130 -2.35 2.12 38.60
C GLY A 130 -2.47 0.66 38.16
N LEU A 131 -2.75 0.41 36.87
CA LEU A 131 -2.94 -0.92 36.27
C LEU A 131 -1.83 -1.24 35.25
N PRO A 132 -0.54 -1.27 35.63
CA PRO A 132 0.56 -1.46 34.67
C PRO A 132 0.51 -2.82 33.95
N LYS A 133 -0.01 -3.86 34.60
CA LYS A 133 -0.21 -5.18 33.97
C LYS A 133 -1.20 -5.12 32.80
N LEU A 134 -2.24 -4.29 32.90
CA LEU A 134 -3.20 -4.10 31.80
C LEU A 134 -2.54 -3.39 30.62
N ALA A 135 -1.61 -2.46 30.87
CA ALA A 135 -0.88 -1.81 29.79
C ALA A 135 0.02 -2.79 29.02
N VAL A 136 0.59 -3.80 29.70
CA VAL A 136 1.34 -4.91 29.07
C VAL A 136 0.41 -5.78 28.24
N ASP A 137 -0.75 -6.18 28.77
CA ASP A 137 -1.75 -6.93 27.98
C ASP A 137 -2.19 -6.14 26.74
N LEU A 138 -2.37 -4.83 26.85
CA LEU A 138 -2.71 -3.97 25.71
C LEU A 138 -1.56 -3.82 24.70
N GLU A 139 -0.30 -3.99 25.11
CA GLU A 139 0.85 -4.01 24.18
C GLU A 139 0.81 -5.25 23.30
N GLU A 140 0.51 -6.42 23.86
CA GLU A 140 0.30 -7.64 23.06
C GLU A 140 -0.83 -7.44 22.05
N VAL A 141 -1.93 -6.82 22.48
CA VAL A 141 -3.05 -6.46 21.59
C VAL A 141 -2.62 -5.50 20.48
N LEU A 142 -1.80 -4.49 20.80
CA LEU A 142 -1.26 -3.55 19.80
C LEU A 142 -0.41 -4.26 18.75
N LEU A 143 0.49 -5.16 19.19
CA LEU A 143 1.32 -5.97 18.28
C LEU A 143 0.47 -6.87 17.38
N PHE A 144 -0.63 -7.41 17.90
CA PHE A 144 -1.58 -8.18 17.10
C PHE A 144 -2.28 -7.32 16.03
N VAL A 145 -2.73 -6.11 16.37
CA VAL A 145 -3.32 -5.19 15.37
C VAL A 145 -2.31 -4.81 14.29
N ARG A 146 -1.07 -4.52 14.66
CA ARG A 146 0.02 -4.29 13.69
C ARG A 146 0.27 -5.49 12.79
N ASN A 147 0.15 -6.70 13.33
CA ASN A 147 0.24 -7.91 12.54
C ASN A 147 -0.92 -8.07 11.55
N ILE A 148 -2.15 -7.65 11.91
CA ILE A 148 -3.28 -7.57 10.97
C ILE A 148 -2.93 -6.64 9.80
N VAL A 149 -2.42 -5.44 10.07
CA VAL A 149 -1.99 -4.48 9.03
C VAL A 149 -0.96 -5.12 8.10
N ARG A 150 0.08 -5.75 8.67
CA ARG A 150 1.12 -6.45 7.91
C ARG A 150 0.54 -7.54 7.01
N CYS A 151 -0.31 -8.42 7.55
CA CYS A 151 -0.94 -9.51 6.79
C CYS A 151 -1.89 -8.97 5.70
N GLU A 152 -2.56 -7.84 5.93
CA GLU A 152 -3.38 -7.20 4.90
C GLU A 152 -2.51 -6.65 3.77
N VAL A 153 -1.46 -5.90 4.09
CA VAL A 153 -0.58 -5.26 3.11
C VAL A 153 0.23 -6.27 2.30
N LEU A 154 0.69 -7.36 2.93
CA LEU A 154 1.47 -8.41 2.26
C LEU A 154 0.60 -9.46 1.56
N GLY A 155 -0.72 -9.44 1.76
CA GLY A 155 -1.62 -10.47 1.25
C GLY A 155 -1.43 -11.84 1.92
N GLU A 156 -0.76 -11.88 3.07
CA GLU A 156 -0.56 -13.11 3.84
C GLU A 156 -1.80 -13.46 4.67
N ARG A 157 -2.10 -14.75 4.78
CA ARG A 157 -3.18 -15.24 5.63
C ARG A 157 -2.80 -15.06 7.10
N LEU A 158 -3.71 -14.48 7.88
CA LEU A 158 -3.61 -14.42 9.33
C LEU A 158 -3.99 -15.79 9.89
N THR A 159 -3.04 -16.46 10.52
CA THR A 159 -3.22 -17.77 11.15
C THR A 159 -3.14 -17.64 12.67
N ASN A 160 -3.70 -18.60 13.39
CA ASN A 160 -3.56 -18.77 14.85
C ASN A 160 -3.85 -17.49 15.66
N ILE A 161 -5.12 -17.10 15.71
CA ILE A 161 -5.57 -16.02 16.61
C ILE A 161 -5.42 -16.49 18.06
N GLN A 162 -4.36 -16.03 18.71
CA GLN A 162 -4.05 -16.26 20.12
C GLN A 162 -3.66 -14.93 20.77
N LEU A 163 -4.35 -14.56 21.85
CA LEU A 163 -4.18 -13.30 22.57
C LEU A 163 -4.35 -13.53 24.07
N LEU A 164 -3.40 -13.03 24.87
CA LEU A 164 -3.40 -13.12 26.33
C LEU A 164 -3.58 -14.56 26.81
N ASP A 165 -2.81 -15.46 26.21
CA ASP A 165 -2.85 -16.92 26.41
C ASP A 165 -4.20 -17.59 26.12
N MET A 166 -5.08 -16.95 25.34
CA MET A 166 -6.36 -17.51 24.93
C MET A 166 -6.43 -17.66 23.41
N THR A 167 -6.93 -18.82 22.98
CA THR A 167 -7.29 -19.09 21.58
C THR A 167 -8.55 -18.33 21.18
N SER A 168 -8.79 -18.20 19.86
CA SER A 168 -10.03 -17.65 19.29
C SER A 168 -11.30 -18.22 19.94
N ASP A 169 -11.36 -19.54 20.14
CA ASP A 169 -12.54 -20.22 20.67
C ASP A 169 -12.71 -19.96 22.18
N GLU A 170 -11.61 -19.90 22.94
CA GLU A 170 -11.66 -19.53 24.36
C GLU A 170 -12.09 -18.08 24.56
N ILE A 171 -11.60 -17.15 23.72
CA ILE A 171 -12.06 -15.75 23.73
C ILE A 171 -13.55 -15.68 23.45
N ARG A 172 -14.03 -16.43 22.46
CA ARG A 172 -15.46 -16.50 22.13
C ARG A 172 -16.27 -17.03 23.31
N GLU A 173 -15.91 -18.20 23.82
CA GLU A 173 -16.60 -18.87 24.94
C GLU A 173 -16.67 -17.97 26.19
N GLN A 174 -15.55 -17.38 26.61
CA GLN A 174 -15.51 -16.49 27.77
C GLN A 174 -16.37 -15.24 27.57
N SER A 175 -16.36 -14.66 26.37
CA SER A 175 -17.15 -13.46 26.07
C SER A 175 -18.66 -13.71 26.02
N HIS A 176 -19.10 -14.91 25.62
CA HIS A 176 -20.52 -15.30 25.56
C HIS A 176 -21.05 -15.80 26.91
N HIS A 177 -20.19 -16.36 27.76
CA HIS A 177 -20.58 -16.95 29.05
C HIS A 177 -19.91 -16.26 30.25
N PRO A 178 -20.02 -14.93 30.41
CA PRO A 178 -19.29 -14.21 31.45
C PRO A 178 -19.64 -14.68 32.87
N LYS A 179 -20.89 -15.11 33.12
CA LYS A 179 -21.31 -15.65 34.42
C LYS A 179 -20.47 -16.86 34.86
N LYS A 180 -20.13 -17.74 33.91
CA LYS A 180 -19.34 -18.97 34.15
C LYS A 180 -17.88 -18.64 34.48
N TYR A 181 -17.29 -17.66 33.82
CA TYR A 181 -15.85 -17.37 33.91
C TYR A 181 -15.49 -16.22 34.86
N PHE A 182 -16.41 -15.30 35.09
CA PHE A 182 -16.21 -14.06 35.85
C PHE A 182 -17.18 -13.93 37.04
N GLY A 183 -18.19 -14.81 37.17
CA GLY A 183 -19.20 -14.72 38.22
C GLY A 183 -20.15 -13.52 38.08
N LEU A 184 -20.06 -12.79 36.97
CA LEU A 184 -20.85 -11.60 36.67
C LEU A 184 -21.71 -11.85 35.43
N ASP A 185 -22.97 -11.43 35.48
CA ASP A 185 -23.83 -11.41 34.30
C ASP A 185 -23.35 -10.35 33.30
N HIS A 186 -23.88 -10.42 32.07
CA HIS A 186 -23.69 -9.33 31.10
C HIS A 186 -24.14 -8.00 31.70
N PHE A 187 -23.35 -6.96 31.49
CA PHE A 187 -23.65 -5.63 32.01
C PHE A 187 -23.72 -4.59 30.89
N LYS A 188 -24.32 -3.44 31.20
CA LYS A 188 -24.27 -2.26 30.33
C LYS A 188 -23.17 -1.35 30.84
N PRO A 189 -22.20 -0.93 29.99
CA PRO A 189 -21.17 0.02 30.40
C PRO A 189 -21.81 1.30 30.94
N SER A 190 -21.36 1.76 32.11
CA SER A 190 -21.78 3.01 32.75
C SER A 190 -20.54 3.81 33.16
N TYR A 191 -20.62 5.13 33.12
CA TYR A 191 -19.51 6.02 33.50
C TYR A 191 -19.01 5.75 34.94
N GLU A 192 -19.89 5.26 35.81
CA GLU A 192 -19.62 4.87 37.20
C GLU A 192 -18.67 3.67 37.31
N MET A 193 -18.46 2.91 36.23
CA MET A 193 -17.54 1.77 36.20
C MET A 193 -16.07 2.18 36.09
N GLY A 194 -15.79 3.48 36.01
CA GLY A 194 -14.44 4.04 36.00
C GLY A 194 -13.87 4.22 34.60
N GLU A 195 -12.93 5.16 34.50
CA GLU A 195 -12.32 5.61 33.25
C GLU A 195 -11.75 4.45 32.42
N MET A 196 -11.06 3.49 33.05
CA MET A 196 -10.46 2.36 32.35
C MET A 196 -11.50 1.44 31.69
N VAL A 197 -12.63 1.16 32.36
CA VAL A 197 -13.71 0.34 31.78
C VAL A 197 -14.33 1.05 30.59
N ILE A 198 -14.46 2.37 30.65
CA ILE A 198 -14.97 3.19 29.55
C ILE A 198 -13.97 3.21 28.38
N ALA A 199 -12.67 3.35 28.64
CA ALA A 199 -11.63 3.27 27.62
C ALA A 199 -11.64 1.92 26.89
N LEU A 200 -11.75 0.81 27.63
CA LEU A 200 -11.87 -0.54 27.04
C LEU A 200 -13.17 -0.71 26.24
N ASN A 201 -14.30 -0.16 26.71
CA ASN A 201 -15.54 -0.17 25.92
C ASN A 201 -15.43 0.67 24.64
N SER A 202 -14.69 1.79 24.70
CA SER A 202 -14.39 2.60 23.52
C SER A 202 -13.57 1.80 22.51
N LEU A 203 -12.53 1.08 22.95
CA LEU A 203 -11.76 0.17 22.09
C LEU A 203 -12.64 -0.95 21.51
N ARG A 204 -13.50 -1.58 22.32
CA ARG A 204 -14.42 -2.63 21.87
C ARG A 204 -15.31 -2.16 20.72
N THR A 205 -15.93 -0.99 20.87
CA THR A 205 -16.83 -0.42 19.86
C THR A 205 -16.07 0.06 18.63
N PHE A 206 -14.90 0.68 18.82
CA PHE A 206 -14.04 1.12 17.72
C PHE A 206 -13.51 -0.06 16.89
N THR A 207 -13.18 -1.18 17.54
CA THR A 207 -12.80 -2.44 16.85
C THR A 207 -13.96 -2.98 16.04
N ARG A 208 -15.20 -2.90 16.55
CA ARG A 208 -16.39 -3.34 15.81
C ARG A 208 -16.65 -2.48 14.57
N GLU A 209 -16.44 -1.16 14.65
CA GLU A 209 -16.48 -0.29 13.46
C GLU A 209 -15.39 -0.66 12.45
N THR A 210 -14.19 -0.97 12.94
CA THR A 210 -13.05 -1.40 12.13
C THR A 210 -13.34 -2.71 11.41
N GLU A 211 -13.98 -3.66 12.08
CA GLU A 211 -14.47 -4.92 11.49
C GLU A 211 -15.50 -4.69 10.37
N LEU A 212 -16.42 -3.75 10.54
CA LEU A 212 -17.40 -3.43 9.50
C LEU A 212 -16.73 -2.85 8.25
N LEU A 213 -15.70 -2.02 8.42
CA LEU A 213 -14.88 -1.52 7.31
C LEU A 213 -14.07 -2.64 6.66
N ALA A 214 -13.55 -3.60 7.44
CA ALA A 214 -12.90 -4.80 6.90
C ALA A 214 -13.88 -5.57 6.00
N TYR A 215 -15.10 -5.83 6.49
CA TYR A 215 -16.13 -6.49 5.69
C TYR A 215 -16.45 -5.73 4.40
N GLN A 216 -16.59 -4.40 4.47
CA GLN A 216 -16.78 -3.58 3.27
C GLN A 216 -15.60 -3.64 2.29
N ALA A 217 -14.38 -3.76 2.80
CA ALA A 217 -13.16 -3.81 1.99
C ALA A 217 -12.92 -5.17 1.33
N PHE A 218 -13.43 -6.26 1.91
CA PHE A 218 -13.19 -7.62 1.45
C PHE A 218 -14.41 -8.36 0.90
N LYS A 219 -15.61 -7.76 1.00
CA LYS A 219 -16.80 -8.32 0.35
C LYS A 219 -16.65 -8.28 -1.17
N GLN A 220 -17.03 -9.37 -1.81
CA GLN A 220 -17.07 -9.51 -3.25
C GLN A 220 -18.50 -9.35 -3.77
N GLU A 221 -18.68 -9.15 -5.08
CA GLU A 221 -19.99 -8.87 -5.70
C GLU A 221 -21.05 -9.96 -5.42
N HIS A 222 -20.63 -11.23 -5.39
CA HIS A 222 -21.47 -12.39 -5.08
C HIS A 222 -21.65 -12.68 -3.57
N GLY A 223 -21.19 -11.79 -2.69
CA GLY A 223 -21.36 -11.92 -1.24
C GLY A 223 -20.34 -12.79 -0.51
N SER A 224 -19.43 -13.48 -1.21
CA SER A 224 -18.27 -14.11 -0.56
C SER A 224 -17.27 -13.05 -0.06
N VAL A 225 -16.38 -13.46 0.83
CA VAL A 225 -15.45 -12.57 1.53
C VAL A 225 -14.03 -13.08 1.35
N GLU A 226 -13.13 -12.22 0.86
CA GLU A 226 -11.75 -12.60 0.54
C GLU A 226 -10.89 -12.84 1.79
N ARG A 227 -11.03 -11.97 2.80
CA ARG A 227 -10.22 -11.97 4.03
C ARG A 227 -11.08 -12.19 5.28
N GLU A 228 -11.76 -13.34 5.30
CA GLU A 228 -12.54 -13.75 6.47
C GLU A 228 -11.68 -13.88 7.74
N ASP A 229 -10.41 -14.25 7.58
CA ASP A 229 -9.41 -14.33 8.64
C ASP A 229 -9.22 -12.99 9.39
N ILE A 230 -9.13 -11.87 8.67
CA ILE A 230 -9.01 -10.53 9.28
C ILE A 230 -10.31 -10.14 10.00
N ILE A 231 -11.46 -10.41 9.39
CA ILE A 231 -12.76 -10.09 9.98
C ILE A 231 -12.96 -10.89 11.26
N GLN A 232 -12.63 -12.18 11.24
CA GLN A 232 -12.67 -13.04 12.42
C GLN A 232 -11.73 -12.53 13.52
N ALA A 233 -10.50 -12.11 13.17
CA ALA A 233 -9.56 -11.55 14.13
C ALA A 233 -10.08 -10.28 14.82
N LEU A 234 -10.61 -9.32 14.06
CA LEU A 234 -11.21 -8.10 14.63
C LEU A 234 -12.44 -8.43 15.50
N ASN A 235 -13.24 -9.40 15.05
CA ASN A 235 -14.38 -9.88 15.82
C ASN A 235 -13.95 -10.48 17.17
N ARG A 236 -12.92 -11.35 17.18
CA ARG A 236 -12.33 -11.89 18.41
C ARG A 236 -11.69 -10.81 19.28
N LEU A 237 -11.02 -9.83 18.68
CA LEU A 237 -10.43 -8.70 19.41
C LEU A 237 -11.50 -7.86 20.13
N SER A 238 -12.66 -7.64 19.50
CA SER A 238 -13.78 -6.97 20.17
C SER A 238 -14.30 -7.78 21.36
N SER A 239 -14.39 -9.11 21.24
CA SER A 239 -14.69 -10.00 22.38
C SER A 239 -13.63 -9.94 23.48
N LEU A 240 -12.35 -9.78 23.12
CA LEU A 240 -11.26 -9.67 24.10
C LEU A 240 -11.38 -8.39 24.92
N PHE A 241 -11.64 -7.24 24.30
CA PHE A 241 -11.86 -6.00 25.07
C PHE A 241 -13.02 -6.12 26.05
N TRP A 242 -14.07 -6.87 25.70
CA TRP A 242 -15.17 -7.19 26.62
C TRP A 242 -14.70 -8.02 27.82
N ILE A 243 -13.86 -9.04 27.60
CA ILE A 243 -13.22 -9.83 28.67
C ILE A 243 -12.35 -8.94 29.56
N LEU A 244 -11.55 -8.04 28.98
CA LEU A 244 -10.71 -7.11 29.73
C LEU A 244 -11.53 -6.21 30.65
N MET A 245 -12.72 -5.77 30.22
CA MET A 245 -13.63 -5.00 31.08
C MET A 245 -14.06 -5.80 32.31
N PHE A 246 -14.36 -7.10 32.19
CA PHE A 246 -14.62 -7.95 33.36
C PHE A 246 -13.39 -8.10 34.25
N ARG A 247 -12.21 -8.33 33.66
CA ARG A 247 -10.96 -8.49 34.43
C ARG A 247 -10.63 -7.22 35.24
N VAL A 248 -10.85 -6.03 34.68
CA VAL A 248 -10.70 -4.75 35.41
C VAL A 248 -11.73 -4.63 36.53
N ARG A 249 -13.00 -4.95 36.27
CA ARG A 249 -14.07 -4.88 37.29
C ARG A 249 -13.90 -5.88 38.44
N LEU A 250 -13.22 -6.98 38.18
CA LEU A 250 -12.86 -7.99 39.17
C LEU A 250 -11.49 -7.74 39.81
N ASP A 251 -10.90 -6.56 39.58
CA ASP A 251 -9.63 -6.16 40.17
C ASP A 251 -8.45 -7.09 39.85
N LYS A 252 -8.53 -7.88 38.77
CA LYS A 252 -7.46 -8.82 38.37
C LYS A 252 -6.14 -8.15 37.96
N TYR A 253 -6.18 -6.83 37.74
CA TYR A 253 -5.02 -6.02 37.36
C TYR A 253 -4.48 -5.15 38.49
N LYS A 254 -5.14 -5.12 39.66
CA LYS A 254 -4.60 -4.44 40.83
C LYS A 254 -3.38 -5.22 41.34
N ALA A 255 -2.36 -4.48 41.78
CA ALA A 255 -1.15 -5.05 42.38
C ALA A 255 -1.45 -5.60 43.78
#